data_AF-A0A077EEB8-F1
#
_entry.id   AF-A0A077EEB8-F1
#
_cell.length_a   1.000
_cell.length_b   1.000
_cell.length_c   1.000
_cell.angle_alpha   90.00
_cell.angle_beta   90.00
_cell.angle_gamma   90.00
#
_symmetry.space_group_name_H-M   'P 1'
#
loop_
_entity.id
_entity.type
_entity.pdbx_description
1 polymer ?
#
loop_
_entity_poly.entity_id
_entity_poly.type
_entity_poly.pdbx_seq_one_letter_code
_entity_poly.pdbx_strand_id
1 'polypeptide(L)'
;MENNDMTTLVQVMNTLKRRGVDKEIQMNENKKFVLQNSDKEYQPEDLTIIKVYRFEGDSNPSDNAVLYLVEDTTGQKAYIIDSYGAESNYAGPEFNNFLTGIAVDEREGRNLSI
;
A
#
# COMPACT_ATOMS: atom_id res chain seq x y z
N MET A 1 -26.99 -16.45 6.25
CA MET A 1 -26.36 -15.18 5.87
C MET A 1 -24.95 -15.53 5.46
N GLU A 2 -24.73 -15.67 4.15
CA GLU A 2 -23.43 -16.00 3.57
C GLU A 2 -22.48 -14.82 3.81
N ASN A 3 -21.42 -15.06 4.58
CA ASN A 3 -20.30 -14.14 4.69
C ASN A 3 -19.50 -14.27 3.39
N ASN A 4 -19.86 -13.45 2.40
CA ASN A 4 -18.95 -13.17 1.30
C ASN A 4 -17.79 -12.34 1.90
N ASP A 5 -16.75 -13.03 2.35
CA ASP A 5 -15.46 -12.46 2.76
C ASP A 5 -14.70 -11.86 1.55
N MET A 6 -15.38 -11.05 0.75
CA MET A 6 -14.73 -10.09 -0.13
C MET A 6 -14.13 -9.04 0.79
N THR A 7 -12.85 -9.18 1.10
CA THR A 7 -12.14 -8.23 1.94
C THR A 7 -12.06 -6.92 1.17
N THR A 8 -13.01 -6.01 1.41
CA THR A 8 -13.06 -4.71 0.74
C THR A 8 -11.94 -3.81 1.26
N LEU A 9 -11.52 -2.82 0.43
CA LEU A 9 -10.55 -1.80 0.84
C LEU A 9 -10.93 -1.19 2.20
N VAL A 10 -12.22 -0.88 2.37
CA VAL A 10 -12.79 -0.33 3.61
C VAL A 10 -12.55 -1.24 4.81
N GLN A 11 -12.69 -2.57 4.67
CA GLN A 11 -12.45 -3.51 5.77
C GLN A 11 -10.97 -3.60 6.15
N VAL A 12 -10.07 -3.61 5.16
CA VAL A 12 -8.62 -3.60 5.43
C VAL A 12 -8.22 -2.30 6.11
N MET A 13 -8.68 -1.15 5.60
CA MET A 13 -8.43 0.16 6.20
C MET A 13 -8.93 0.24 7.65
N ASN A 14 -10.15 -0.25 7.93
CA ASN A 14 -10.66 -0.32 9.30
C ASN A 14 -9.81 -1.24 10.18
N THR A 15 -9.30 -2.34 9.64
CA THR A 15 -8.44 -3.27 10.37
C THR A 15 -7.07 -2.66 10.66
N LEU A 16 -6.47 -1.98 9.69
CA LEU A 16 -5.22 -1.23 9.84
C LEU A 16 -5.38 -0.15 10.91
N LYS A 17 -6.45 0.64 10.84
CA LYS A 17 -6.78 1.66 11.85
C LYS A 17 -6.93 1.07 13.26
N ARG A 18 -7.60 -0.07 13.41
CA ARG A 18 -7.69 -0.79 14.71
C ARG A 18 -6.35 -1.33 15.20
N ARG A 19 -5.43 -1.63 14.30
CA ARG A 19 -4.06 -2.07 14.63
C ARG A 19 -3.11 -0.91 14.93
N GLY A 20 -3.59 0.34 14.90
CA GLY A 20 -2.74 1.52 15.07
C GLY A 20 -1.92 1.88 13.83
N VAL A 21 -2.33 1.37 12.67
CA VAL A 21 -1.76 1.72 11.37
C VAL A 21 -2.72 2.70 10.71
N ASP A 22 -2.59 3.97 11.06
CA ASP A 22 -3.34 5.10 10.48
C ASP A 22 -2.49 5.97 9.55
N LYS A 23 -1.28 5.51 9.28
CA LYS A 23 -0.23 6.21 8.54
C LYS A 23 -0.26 5.80 7.08
N GLU A 24 -0.75 6.69 6.23
CA GLU A 24 -0.66 6.55 4.77
C GLU A 24 0.62 7.21 4.25
N ILE A 25 1.28 6.63 3.25
CA ILE A 25 2.38 7.27 2.53
C ILE A 25 1.90 7.62 1.13
N GLN A 26 2.07 8.89 0.75
CA GLN A 26 1.68 9.44 -0.54
C GLN A 26 2.84 10.19 -1.19
N MET A 27 2.85 10.22 -2.52
CA MET A 27 3.85 10.98 -3.26
C MET A 27 3.40 12.43 -3.40
N ASN A 28 4.25 13.38 -3.01
CA ASN A 28 3.98 14.80 -3.16
C ASN A 28 4.32 15.32 -4.58
N GLU A 29 4.03 16.59 -4.84
CA GLU A 29 4.35 17.27 -6.11
C GLU A 29 5.85 17.25 -6.47
N ASN A 30 6.72 17.13 -5.46
CA ASN A 30 8.17 17.03 -5.63
C ASN A 30 8.65 15.60 -5.91
N LYS A 31 7.73 14.66 -6.18
CA LYS A 31 8.03 13.25 -6.43
C LYS A 31 8.66 12.50 -5.27
N LYS A 32 8.37 12.96 -4.04
CA LYS A 32 8.88 12.35 -2.81
C LYS A 32 7.76 11.71 -2.03
N PHE A 33 8.06 10.56 -1.42
CA PHE A 33 7.12 9.81 -0.61
C PHE A 33 7.11 10.38 0.80
N VAL A 34 5.97 10.96 1.19
CA VAL A 34 5.77 11.59 2.49
C VAL A 34 4.64 10.92 3.22
N LEU A 35 4.74 10.89 4.54
CA LEU A 35 3.65 10.44 5.39
C LEU A 35 2.48 11.43 5.32
N GLN A 36 1.27 10.93 5.11
CA GLN A 36 0.06 11.72 5.22
C GLN A 36 -0.02 12.34 6.62
N ASN A 37 -0.28 13.64 6.68
CA ASN A 37 -0.31 14.44 7.90
C ASN A 37 1.04 14.56 8.65
N SER A 38 2.18 14.36 7.97
CA SER A 38 3.50 14.63 8.56
C SER A 38 4.53 14.99 7.51
N ASP A 39 5.48 15.86 7.85
CA ASP A 39 6.63 16.20 6.99
C ASP A 39 7.70 15.09 6.95
N LYS A 40 7.35 13.85 7.31
CA LYS A 40 8.31 12.73 7.28
C LYS A 40 8.39 12.20 5.86
N GLU A 41 9.52 12.41 5.24
CA GLU A 41 9.91 11.80 3.97
C GLU A 41 10.43 10.39 4.22
N TYR A 42 10.06 9.44 3.36
CA TYR A 42 10.56 8.08 3.37
C TYR A 42 11.35 7.82 2.09
N GLN A 43 12.49 7.14 2.25
CA GLN A 43 13.21 6.55 1.13
C GLN A 43 12.81 5.08 1.00
N PRO A 44 12.97 4.48 -0.20
CA PRO A 44 12.63 3.07 -0.38
C PRO A 44 13.46 2.16 0.53
N GLU A 45 14.67 2.59 0.88
CA GLU A 45 15.61 1.90 1.76
C GLU A 45 15.15 1.90 3.24
N ASP A 46 14.35 2.89 3.64
CA ASP A 46 13.83 3.00 5.01
C ASP A 46 12.61 2.11 5.24
N LEU A 47 12.01 1.61 4.16
CA LEU A 47 10.76 0.86 4.18
C LEU A 47 11.01 -0.60 3.82
N THR A 48 10.13 -1.45 4.33
CA THR A 48 10.07 -2.85 3.93
C THR A 48 8.62 -3.22 3.66
N ILE A 49 8.31 -3.73 2.47
CA ILE A 49 6.97 -4.22 2.13
C ILE A 49 6.72 -5.52 2.91
N ILE A 50 5.82 -5.45 3.87
CA ILE A 50 5.41 -6.59 4.70
C ILE A 50 4.31 -7.39 4.02
N LYS A 51 3.37 -6.72 3.35
CA LYS A 51 2.24 -7.39 2.69
C LYS A 51 1.64 -6.53 1.59
N VAL A 52 1.17 -7.18 0.53
CA VAL A 52 0.45 -6.52 -0.57
C VAL A 52 -0.98 -7.03 -0.60
N TYR A 53 -1.94 -6.12 -0.63
CA TYR A 53 -3.37 -6.41 -0.76
C TYR A 53 -3.85 -5.82 -2.08
N ARG A 54 -4.33 -6.67 -2.99
CA ARG A 54 -4.93 -6.24 -4.24
C ARG A 54 -6.44 -6.30 -4.10
N PHE A 55 -7.10 -5.17 -4.35
CA PHE A 55 -8.54 -5.04 -4.35
C PHE A 55 -9.00 -4.91 -5.80
N GLU A 56 -9.84 -5.84 -6.21
CA GLU A 56 -10.52 -5.79 -7.50
C GLU A 56 -11.95 -5.30 -7.23
N GLY A 57 -12.30 -4.17 -7.83
CA GLY A 57 -13.63 -3.58 -7.68
C GLY A 57 -14.68 -4.40 -8.41
N ASP A 58 -15.69 -4.87 -7.70
CA ASP A 58 -16.76 -5.72 -8.25
C ASP A 58 -17.65 -4.97 -9.29
N SER A 59 -17.59 -3.64 -9.34
CA SER A 59 -18.56 -2.81 -10.10
C SER A 59 -17.98 -1.78 -11.06
N ASN A 60 -16.68 -1.46 -10.99
CA ASN A 60 -16.04 -0.57 -11.96
C ASN A 60 -14.57 -0.97 -12.18
N PRO A 61 -14.09 -1.07 -13.43
CA PRO A 61 -12.67 -1.31 -13.74
C PRO A 61 -11.74 -0.17 -13.28
N SER A 62 -12.31 0.95 -12.84
CA SER A 62 -11.60 2.08 -12.23
C SER A 62 -11.47 2.01 -10.71
N ASP A 63 -12.07 1.01 -10.05
CA ASP A 63 -12.04 0.82 -8.59
C ASP A 63 -10.92 -0.15 -8.15
N ASN A 64 -10.01 -0.51 -9.06
CA ASN A 64 -8.89 -1.37 -8.74
C ASN A 64 -7.87 -0.59 -7.90
N ALA A 65 -7.58 -1.11 -6.71
CA ALA A 65 -6.61 -0.50 -5.80
C ALA A 65 -5.66 -1.56 -5.26
N VAL A 66 -4.41 -1.18 -5.07
CA VAL A 66 -3.40 -2.02 -4.43
C VAL A 66 -2.92 -1.31 -3.16
N LEU A 67 -3.01 -1.98 -2.02
CA LEU A 67 -2.48 -1.49 -0.75
C LEU A 67 -1.20 -2.25 -0.43
N TYR A 68 -0.09 -1.53 -0.36
CA TYR A 68 1.20 -2.02 0.08
C TYR A 68 1.36 -1.67 1.55
N LEU A 69 1.27 -2.67 2.42
CA LEU A 69 1.60 -2.53 3.83
C LEU A 69 3.12 -2.55 3.98
N VAL A 70 3.67 -1.45 4.48
CA VAL A 70 5.10 -1.27 4.70
C VAL A 70 5.40 -1.06 6.18
N GLU A 71 6.62 -1.39 6.57
CA GLU A 71 7.17 -1.12 7.90
C GLU A 71 8.47 -0.35 7.75
N ASP A 72 8.61 0.72 8.53
CA ASP A 72 9.82 1.51 8.62
C ASP A 72 10.84 0.83 9.55
N THR A 73 12.13 1.15 9.40
CA THR A 73 13.23 0.62 10.25
C THR A 73 13.00 0.75 11.76
N THR A 74 12.16 1.67 12.20
CA THR A 74 11.76 1.86 13.61
C THR A 74 10.65 0.90 14.08
N GLY A 75 10.11 0.06 13.20
CA GLY A 75 8.95 -0.81 13.45
C GLY A 75 7.61 -0.09 13.28
N GLN A 76 7.61 1.15 12.78
CA GLN A 76 6.39 1.89 12.48
C GLN A 76 5.76 1.34 11.20
N LYS A 77 4.53 0.84 11.31
CA LYS A 77 3.75 0.39 10.15
C LYS A 77 3.07 1.56 9.47
N ALA A 78 3.07 1.54 8.16
CA ALA A 78 2.39 2.48 7.27
C ALA A 78 1.85 1.72 6.05
N TYR A 79 1.02 2.37 5.24
CA TYR A 79 0.51 1.77 4.00
C TYR A 79 0.57 2.76 2.85
N ILE A 80 0.81 2.23 1.65
CA ILE A 80 0.73 2.97 0.39
C ILE A 80 -0.48 2.43 -0.37
N ILE A 81 -1.37 3.32 -0.80
CA ILE A 81 -2.51 2.95 -1.64
C ILE A 81 -2.25 3.42 -3.06
N ASP A 82 -2.36 2.49 -3.98
CA ASP A 82 -2.22 2.69 -5.41
C ASP A 82 -3.54 2.37 -6.09
N SER A 83 -4.36 3.40 -6.28
CA SER A 83 -5.63 3.32 -7.00
C SER A 83 -5.34 3.48 -8.50
N TYR A 84 -5.15 2.36 -9.21
CA TYR A 84 -5.01 2.34 -10.67
C TYR A 84 -6.40 2.51 -11.31
N GLY A 85 -6.90 3.76 -11.34
CA GLY A 85 -8.11 4.19 -12.03
C GLY A 85 -7.83 5.10 -13.23
N ALA A 86 -8.89 5.58 -13.89
CA ALA A 86 -8.81 6.54 -15.01
C ALA A 86 -8.17 7.89 -14.61
N GLU A 87 -8.18 8.20 -13.32
CA GLU A 87 -7.38 9.25 -12.68
C GLU A 87 -6.27 8.58 -11.85
N SER A 88 -5.25 8.05 -12.51
CA SER A 88 -4.05 7.61 -11.80
C SER A 88 -3.47 8.81 -11.05
N ASN A 89 -3.69 8.89 -9.73
CA ASN A 89 -3.13 9.97 -8.89
C ASN A 89 -1.59 10.03 -8.98
N TYR A 90 -0.95 8.92 -9.36
CA TYR A 90 0.49 8.81 -9.55
C TYR A 90 0.81 8.41 -10.99
N ALA A 91 0.73 9.38 -11.90
CA ALA A 91 1.22 9.21 -13.26
C ALA A 91 2.74 9.39 -13.29
N GLY A 92 3.52 8.30 -13.20
CA GLY A 92 4.97 8.39 -13.43
C GLY A 92 5.79 7.14 -13.12
N PRO A 93 6.95 6.96 -13.78
CA PRO A 93 7.89 5.88 -13.47
C PRO A 93 8.44 5.97 -12.05
N GLU A 94 8.43 7.16 -11.44
CA GLU A 94 8.97 7.42 -10.11
C GLU A 94 8.24 6.63 -9.03
N PHE A 95 6.91 6.48 -9.15
CA PHE A 95 6.15 5.70 -8.21
C PHE A 95 6.54 4.22 -8.28
N ASN A 96 6.59 3.68 -9.49
CA ASN A 96 7.01 2.32 -9.73
C ASN A 96 8.47 2.08 -9.31
N ASN A 97 9.37 3.04 -9.56
CA ASN A 97 10.78 2.95 -9.20
C ASN A 97 10.97 2.96 -7.69
N PHE A 98 10.18 3.76 -6.96
CA PHE A 98 10.18 3.73 -5.50
C PHE A 98 9.72 2.38 -4.99
N LEU A 99 8.55 1.88 -5.42
CA LEU A 99 8.04 0.57 -5.00
C LEU A 99 9.04 -0.56 -5.30
N THR A 100 9.68 -0.53 -6.47
CA THR A 100 10.70 -1.51 -6.87
C THR A 100 11.98 -1.40 -6.02
N GLY A 101 12.28 -0.22 -5.49
CA GLY A 101 13.41 -0.01 -4.58
C GLY A 101 13.14 -0.48 -3.14
N ILE A 102 11.88 -0.63 -2.74
CA ILE A 102 11.55 -1.06 -1.37
C ILE A 102 11.92 -2.53 -1.22
N ALA A 103 12.62 -2.87 -0.14
CA ALA A 103 12.87 -4.26 0.21
C ALA A 103 11.52 -4.98 0.44
N VAL A 104 11.27 -6.07 -0.28
CA VAL A 104 10.09 -6.91 -0.03
C VAL A 104 10.46 -7.94 1.02
N ASP A 105 9.65 -8.06 2.06
CA ASP A 105 9.84 -9.10 3.07
C ASP A 105 9.50 -10.47 2.45
N GLU A 106 10.50 -11.13 1.90
CA GLU A 106 10.37 -12.44 1.22
C GLU A 106 9.95 -13.59 2.16
N ARG A 107 9.70 -13.33 3.45
CA ARG A 107 9.27 -14.36 4.41
C ARG A 107 7.90 -14.95 4.06
N GLU A 108 7.06 -14.22 3.33
CA GLU A 108 5.78 -14.71 2.79
C GLU A 108 5.91 -15.27 1.34
N GLY A 109 7.14 -15.45 0.83
CA GLY A 109 7.41 -15.98 -0.52
C GLY A 109 7.58 -17.51 -0.61
N ARG A 110 7.41 -18.25 0.50
CA ARG A 110 7.57 -19.72 0.54
C ARG A 110 6.26 -20.46 0.83
N ASN A 111 5.25 -20.27 -0.02
CA ASN A 111 4.39 -21.37 -0.47
C ASN A 111 3.34 -20.84 -1.43
N LEU A 112 3.39 -21.29 -2.68
CA LEU A 112 2.27 -21.90 -3.38
C LEU A 112 2.87 -22.52 -4.65
N SER A 113 3.52 -23.67 -4.46
CA SER A 113 3.65 -24.63 -5.55
C SER A 113 2.24 -25.12 -5.87
N ILE A 114 1.75 -24.75 -7.04
CA ILE A 114 0.58 -25.37 -7.67
C ILE A 114 1.12 -26.34 -8.73
#